data_AF-A0A3Q9S7C1-F1
#
_entry.id   AF-A0A3Q9S7C1-F1
#
_cell.length_a   1.000
_cell.length_b   1.000
_cell.length_c   1.000
_cell.angle_alpha   90.00
_cell.angle_beta   90.00
_cell.angle_gamma   90.00
#
_symmetry.space_group_name_H-M   'P 1'
#
loop_
_entity.id
_entity.type
_entity.pdbx_description
1 polymer ?
#
loop_
_entity_poly.entity_id
_entity_poly.type
_entity_poly.pdbx_seq_one_letter_code
_entity_poly.pdbx_strand_id
1 'polypeptide(L)'
;MDELEITNKLQQAFDTLIPYMHYFFDDEIAFTMSTTTHFLRVVNSKNINMNAKPGDPLRPTGAAYECIKARKPISTIVPKETFGVEIKAIGLPVKEGNEIIGSIVLVKSLERHNKFVEMSKVLSSAIETLSETSSVLSSDIDEMTEHNEVLLSEVNDASDKTKNTDEVLNFIRNIASETNLLGLNASIEAARAGDQGKGFTVVANQIRKLSNSSSKSINEINSTLTEIEKSVAKISEGLASTKDTFNNQFSKIHEIDSSINNLSELVDKLKDLSE
;
A
#
# COMPACT_ATOMS: atom_id res chain seq x y z
N MET A 1 -58.90 -25.18 16.36
CA MET A 1 -58.51 -23.87 15.81
C MET A 1 -58.59 -24.09 14.32
N ASP A 2 -59.70 -23.67 13.73
CA ASP A 2 -60.12 -24.09 12.38
C ASP A 2 -59.01 -23.77 11.37
N GLU A 3 -58.57 -24.80 10.64
CA GLU A 3 -57.72 -24.60 9.47
C GLU A 3 -58.51 -23.76 8.48
N LEU A 4 -58.17 -22.47 8.37
CA LEU A 4 -58.67 -21.61 7.30
C LEU A 4 -58.42 -22.32 5.97
N GLU A 5 -59.49 -22.80 5.36
CA GLU A 5 -59.44 -23.60 4.14
C GLU A 5 -58.95 -22.71 2.99
N ILE A 6 -57.67 -22.85 2.64
CA ILE A 6 -57.07 -22.11 1.53
C ILE A 6 -57.60 -22.75 0.25
N THR A 7 -58.54 -22.09 -0.44
CA THR A 7 -59.18 -22.62 -1.66
C THR A 7 -58.43 -22.24 -2.95
N ASN A 8 -57.65 -21.16 -2.93
CA ASN A 8 -56.94 -20.67 -4.09
C ASN A 8 -55.70 -21.51 -4.42
N LYS A 9 -55.60 -21.97 -5.66
CA LYS A 9 -54.52 -22.85 -6.13
C LYS A 9 -53.11 -22.28 -5.92
N LEU A 10 -52.91 -20.96 -6.08
CA LEU A 10 -51.61 -20.34 -5.89
C LEU A 10 -51.21 -20.33 -4.41
N GLN A 11 -52.15 -19.98 -3.53
CA GLN A 11 -51.92 -19.99 -2.08
C GLN A 11 -51.69 -21.42 -1.55
N GLN A 12 -52.45 -22.42 -2.04
CA GLN A 12 -52.21 -23.84 -1.71
C GLN A 12 -50.82 -24.32 -2.12
N ALA A 13 -50.38 -23.95 -3.33
CA ALA A 13 -49.04 -24.30 -3.82
C ALA A 13 -47.94 -23.68 -2.93
N PHE A 14 -48.08 -22.41 -2.55
CA PHE A 14 -47.14 -21.75 -1.63
C PHE A 14 -47.18 -22.34 -0.23
N ASP A 15 -48.36 -22.64 0.34
CA ASP A 15 -48.47 -23.25 1.67
C ASP A 15 -47.76 -24.63 1.72
N THR A 16 -47.86 -25.39 0.63
CA THR A 16 -47.17 -26.68 0.49
C THR A 16 -45.64 -26.51 0.39
N LEU A 17 -45.17 -25.46 -0.29
CA LEU A 17 -43.74 -25.21 -0.53
C LEU A 17 -43.03 -24.53 0.64
N ILE A 18 -43.72 -23.66 1.39
CA ILE A 18 -43.17 -22.82 2.46
C ILE A 18 -42.31 -23.60 3.46
N PRO A 19 -42.72 -24.78 3.98
CA PRO A 19 -41.89 -25.56 4.90
C PRO A 19 -40.54 -25.97 4.31
N TYR A 20 -40.40 -26.07 2.99
CA TYR A 20 -39.16 -26.45 2.31
C TYR A 20 -38.33 -25.24 1.87
N MET A 21 -38.90 -24.04 1.82
CA MET A 21 -38.21 -22.86 1.29
C MET A 21 -36.95 -22.50 2.08
N HIS A 22 -36.90 -22.76 3.38
CA HIS A 22 -35.70 -22.50 4.17
C HIS A 22 -34.46 -23.30 3.68
N TYR A 23 -34.64 -24.50 3.11
CA TYR A 23 -33.56 -25.29 2.52
C TYR A 23 -32.99 -24.70 1.22
N PHE A 24 -33.75 -23.85 0.52
CA PHE A 24 -33.32 -23.24 -0.74
C PHE A 24 -32.64 -21.89 -0.55
N PHE A 25 -32.84 -21.26 0.61
CA PHE A 25 -32.49 -19.86 0.85
C PHE A 25 -31.75 -19.64 2.18
N ASP A 26 -31.24 -20.70 2.81
CA ASP A 26 -30.37 -20.65 3.99
C ASP A 26 -30.86 -19.70 5.11
N ASP A 27 -32.17 -19.71 5.40
CA ASP A 27 -32.84 -18.81 6.36
C ASP A 27 -32.70 -17.29 6.06
N GLU A 28 -32.33 -16.89 4.84
CA GLU A 28 -32.23 -15.47 4.44
C GLU A 28 -33.58 -14.84 4.07
N ILE A 29 -34.65 -15.64 4.03
CA ILE A 29 -35.98 -15.18 3.64
C ILE A 29 -37.09 -15.55 4.63
N ALA A 30 -38.01 -14.63 4.83
CA ALA A 30 -39.27 -14.83 5.55
C ALA A 30 -40.44 -14.72 4.57
N PHE A 31 -41.57 -15.34 4.94
CA PHE A 31 -42.77 -15.38 4.12
C PHE A 31 -44.00 -15.02 4.92
N THR A 32 -44.91 -14.30 4.28
CA THR A 32 -46.28 -14.16 4.78
C THR A 32 -47.28 -14.43 3.68
N MET A 33 -48.43 -14.96 4.07
CA MET A 33 -49.58 -15.11 3.20
C MET A 33 -50.78 -14.55 3.94
N SER A 34 -51.67 -13.86 3.24
CA SER A 34 -52.80 -13.17 3.84
C SER A 34 -54.07 -13.31 3.01
N THR A 35 -55.21 -13.07 3.65
CA THR A 35 -56.42 -12.63 2.97
C THR A 35 -56.33 -11.13 2.67
N THR A 36 -57.44 -10.50 2.26
CA THR A 36 -57.54 -9.04 2.15
C THR A 36 -57.50 -8.32 3.49
N THR A 37 -57.64 -9.02 4.62
CA THR A 37 -57.81 -8.41 5.93
C THR A 37 -56.85 -8.91 7.01
N HIS A 38 -56.46 -10.19 7.00
CA HIS A 38 -55.64 -10.80 8.07
C HIS A 38 -54.61 -11.80 7.50
N PHE A 39 -53.55 -12.10 8.27
CA PHE A 39 -52.54 -13.09 7.89
C PHE A 39 -53.07 -14.53 8.02
N LEU A 40 -52.83 -15.34 6.99
CA LEU A 40 -53.08 -16.79 6.97
C LEU A 40 -51.86 -17.57 7.45
N ARG A 41 -50.67 -17.15 7.02
CA ARG A 41 -49.38 -17.75 7.39
C ARG A 41 -48.34 -16.67 7.61
N VAL A 42 -47.49 -16.89 8.60
CA VAL A 42 -46.29 -16.09 8.86
C VAL A 42 -45.18 -17.07 9.17
N VAL A 43 -44.17 -17.10 8.31
CA VAL A 43 -42.97 -17.92 8.47
C VAL A 43 -41.79 -16.97 8.58
N ASN A 44 -41.27 -16.88 9.78
CA ASN A 44 -40.05 -16.14 10.08
C ASN A 44 -38.84 -16.97 9.68
N SER A 45 -37.71 -16.30 9.52
CA SER A 45 -36.41 -16.94 9.38
C SER A 45 -35.56 -16.67 10.60
N LYS A 46 -34.39 -17.32 10.69
CA LYS A 46 -33.44 -17.08 11.79
C LYS A 46 -33.05 -15.60 11.92
N ASN A 47 -32.92 -14.91 10.79
CA ASN A 47 -32.45 -13.53 10.73
C ASN A 47 -33.57 -12.50 10.54
N ILE A 48 -34.81 -12.94 10.27
CA ILE A 48 -35.93 -12.06 9.94
C ILE A 48 -37.15 -12.46 10.75
N ASN A 49 -37.54 -11.61 11.71
CA ASN A 49 -38.78 -11.77 12.47
C ASN A 49 -39.79 -10.68 12.08
N MET A 50 -40.93 -11.10 11.53
CA MET A 50 -41.99 -10.22 11.04
C MET A 50 -42.89 -9.64 12.14
N ASN A 51 -42.69 -10.05 13.40
CA ASN A 51 -43.48 -9.58 14.55
C ASN A 51 -45.00 -9.65 14.30
N ALA A 52 -45.44 -10.75 13.69
CA ALA A 52 -46.83 -11.04 13.33
C ALA A 52 -47.12 -12.54 13.48
N LYS A 53 -48.38 -12.89 13.62
CA LYS A 53 -48.87 -14.28 13.72
C LYS A 53 -50.06 -14.50 12.77
N PRO A 54 -50.35 -15.76 12.39
CA PRO A 54 -51.60 -16.09 11.71
C PRO A 54 -52.81 -15.56 12.51
N GLY A 55 -53.74 -14.91 11.81
CA GLY A 55 -54.92 -14.24 12.38
C GLY A 55 -54.74 -12.75 12.66
N ASP A 56 -53.51 -12.22 12.73
CA ASP A 56 -53.29 -10.78 12.94
C ASP A 56 -53.79 -9.96 11.73
N PRO A 57 -54.36 -8.76 11.95
CA PRO A 57 -54.83 -7.90 10.87
C PRO A 57 -53.67 -7.33 10.04
N LEU A 58 -53.93 -7.08 8.76
CA LEU A 58 -52.97 -6.42 7.89
C LEU A 58 -52.74 -4.97 8.31
N ARG A 59 -51.47 -4.59 8.46
CA ARG A 59 -51.07 -3.21 8.76
C ARG A 59 -51.20 -2.36 7.50
N PRO A 60 -51.84 -1.17 7.55
CA PRO A 60 -52.01 -0.30 6.38
C PRO A 60 -50.70 0.10 5.69
N THR A 61 -49.58 0.11 6.41
CA THR A 61 -48.25 0.43 5.86
C THR A 61 -47.42 -0.80 5.49
N GLY A 62 -47.97 -2.01 5.71
CA GLY A 62 -47.29 -3.26 5.43
C GLY A 62 -47.36 -3.65 3.95
N ALA A 63 -46.30 -4.33 3.47
CA ALA A 63 -46.21 -4.74 2.07
C ALA A 63 -47.40 -5.61 1.59
N ALA A 64 -47.95 -6.45 2.48
CA ALA A 64 -49.15 -7.24 2.21
C ALA A 64 -50.36 -6.36 1.87
N TYR A 65 -50.65 -5.34 2.67
CA TYR A 65 -51.76 -4.42 2.46
C TYR A 65 -51.57 -3.56 1.20
N GLU A 66 -50.37 -3.00 1.03
CA GLU A 66 -50.07 -2.10 -0.08
C GLU A 66 -50.16 -2.80 -1.45
N CYS A 67 -49.73 -4.07 -1.55
CA CYS A 67 -49.83 -4.80 -2.83
C CYS A 67 -51.27 -5.15 -3.21
N ILE A 68 -52.12 -5.43 -2.21
CA ILE A 68 -53.55 -5.70 -2.39
C ILE A 68 -54.26 -4.42 -2.86
N LYS A 69 -54.01 -3.31 -2.17
CA LYS A 69 -54.57 -1.99 -2.50
C LYS A 69 -54.13 -1.52 -3.89
N ALA A 70 -52.85 -1.70 -4.22
CA ALA A 70 -52.29 -1.34 -5.52
C ALA A 70 -52.71 -2.30 -6.65
N ARG A 71 -53.23 -3.50 -6.31
CA ARG A 71 -53.64 -4.56 -7.25
C ARG A 71 -52.52 -5.02 -8.21
N LYS A 72 -51.26 -4.77 -7.85
CA LYS A 72 -50.05 -5.09 -8.60
C LYS A 72 -48.91 -5.54 -7.66
N PRO A 73 -47.91 -6.27 -8.17
CA PRO A 73 -46.68 -6.52 -7.43
C PRO A 73 -46.05 -5.23 -6.91
N ILE A 74 -45.54 -5.27 -5.69
CA ILE A 74 -44.73 -4.18 -5.12
C ILE A 74 -43.40 -4.72 -4.65
N SER A 75 -42.40 -3.85 -4.61
CA SER A 75 -41.15 -4.09 -3.90
C SER A 75 -40.83 -2.85 -3.07
N THR A 76 -40.60 -3.04 -1.77
CA THR A 76 -40.25 -1.95 -0.85
C THR A 76 -39.10 -2.38 0.04
N ILE A 77 -38.21 -1.43 0.35
CA ILE A 77 -37.19 -1.59 1.38
C ILE A 77 -37.83 -1.17 2.70
N VAL A 78 -37.66 -1.99 3.74
CA VAL A 78 -38.04 -1.64 5.09
C VAL A 78 -36.76 -1.42 5.91
N PRO A 79 -36.57 -0.22 6.48
CA PRO A 79 -35.40 0.09 7.29
C PRO A 79 -35.27 -0.82 8.52
N LYS A 80 -34.03 -0.98 9.00
CA LYS A 80 -33.68 -1.85 10.14
C LYS A 80 -34.43 -1.52 11.42
N GLU A 81 -34.92 -0.30 11.58
CA GLU A 81 -35.64 0.18 12.77
C GLU A 81 -36.96 -0.58 12.99
N THR A 82 -37.53 -1.19 11.94
CA THR A 82 -38.82 -1.89 12.03
C THR A 82 -38.68 -3.34 12.50
N PHE A 83 -37.64 -4.04 12.05
CA PHE A 83 -37.48 -5.49 12.24
C PHE A 83 -36.10 -5.91 12.78
N GLY A 84 -35.25 -4.95 13.14
CA GLY A 84 -33.86 -5.18 13.60
C GLY A 84 -32.85 -5.37 12.47
N VAL A 85 -33.31 -5.64 11.25
CA VAL A 85 -32.51 -5.81 10.04
C VAL A 85 -33.18 -5.12 8.86
N GLU A 86 -32.40 -4.52 7.96
CA GLU A 86 -32.95 -3.95 6.74
C GLU A 86 -33.37 -5.06 5.79
N ILE A 87 -34.59 -4.99 5.28
CA ILE A 87 -35.19 -6.04 4.46
C ILE A 87 -35.76 -5.47 3.16
N LYS A 88 -35.83 -6.30 2.14
CA LYS A 88 -36.63 -6.06 0.94
C LYS A 88 -37.87 -6.93 0.99
N ALA A 89 -39.03 -6.30 1.05
CA ALA A 89 -40.32 -6.98 1.00
C ALA A 89 -40.88 -6.91 -0.43
N ILE A 90 -41.22 -8.07 -0.99
CA ILE A 90 -41.82 -8.22 -2.32
C ILE A 90 -43.22 -8.78 -2.11
N GLY A 91 -44.23 -7.94 -2.33
CA GLY A 91 -45.63 -8.31 -2.16
C GLY A 91 -46.27 -8.62 -3.51
N LEU A 92 -46.92 -9.77 -3.60
CA LEU A 92 -47.68 -10.23 -4.76
C LEU A 92 -49.16 -10.35 -4.38
N PRO A 93 -50.07 -9.60 -5.01
CA PRO A 93 -51.49 -9.78 -4.77
C PRO A 93 -51.96 -11.10 -5.40
N VAL A 94 -52.72 -11.87 -4.63
CA VAL A 94 -53.36 -13.11 -5.08
C VAL A 94 -54.72 -12.79 -5.66
N LYS A 95 -54.99 -13.30 -6.86
CA LYS A 95 -56.24 -13.09 -7.59
C LYS A 95 -57.03 -14.39 -7.77
N GLU A 96 -58.34 -14.26 -7.77
CA GLU A 96 -59.28 -15.27 -8.24
C GLU A 96 -60.26 -14.60 -9.22
N GLY A 97 -60.18 -14.95 -10.50
CA GLY A 97 -60.82 -14.17 -11.56
C GLY A 97 -60.30 -12.72 -11.58
N ASN A 98 -61.21 -11.75 -11.41
CA ASN A 98 -60.87 -10.33 -11.37
C ASN A 98 -60.79 -9.75 -9.93
N GLU A 99 -60.98 -10.58 -8.92
CA GLU A 99 -60.98 -10.17 -7.51
C GLU A 99 -59.63 -10.46 -6.84
N ILE A 100 -59.23 -9.58 -5.92
CA ILE A 100 -58.04 -9.77 -5.09
C ILE A 100 -58.52 -10.42 -3.81
N ILE A 101 -58.02 -11.61 -3.53
CA ILE A 101 -58.43 -12.39 -2.36
C ILE A 101 -57.40 -12.35 -1.24
N GLY A 102 -56.20 -11.82 -1.51
CA GLY A 102 -55.13 -11.75 -0.53
C GLY A 102 -53.78 -11.38 -1.10
N SER A 103 -52.72 -11.71 -0.36
CA SER A 103 -51.34 -11.49 -0.80
C SER A 103 -50.40 -12.62 -0.39
N ILE A 104 -49.30 -12.72 -1.11
CA ILE A 104 -48.10 -13.47 -0.73
C ILE A 104 -46.96 -12.45 -0.67
N VAL A 105 -46.25 -12.40 0.44
CA VAL A 105 -45.08 -11.52 0.60
C VAL A 105 -43.86 -12.37 0.89
N LEU A 106 -42.84 -12.22 0.06
CA LEU A 106 -41.49 -12.71 0.34
C LEU A 106 -40.67 -11.55 0.90
N VAL A 107 -39.93 -11.81 1.96
CA VAL A 107 -39.06 -10.84 2.61
C VAL A 107 -37.65 -11.38 2.60
N LYS A 108 -36.68 -10.61 2.09
CA LYS A 108 -35.26 -10.98 2.07
C LYS A 108 -34.44 -9.99 2.89
N SER A 109 -33.47 -10.48 3.65
CA SER A 109 -32.50 -9.61 4.34
C SER A 109 -31.56 -8.93 3.34
N LEU A 110 -31.32 -7.64 3.52
CA LEU A 110 -30.32 -6.87 2.76
C LEU A 110 -28.98 -6.75 3.50
N GLU A 111 -28.84 -7.36 4.69
CA GLU A 111 -27.63 -7.22 5.51
C GLU A 111 -26.36 -7.69 4.77
N ARG A 112 -26.43 -8.86 4.12
CA ARG A 112 -25.31 -9.41 3.36
C ARG A 112 -24.97 -8.53 2.16
N HIS A 113 -25.99 -8.06 1.44
CA HIS A 113 -25.82 -7.13 0.31
C HIS A 113 -25.12 -5.85 0.76
N ASN A 114 -25.60 -5.22 1.84
CA ASN A 114 -25.01 -3.99 2.37
C ASN A 114 -23.56 -4.20 2.82
N LYS A 115 -23.24 -5.35 3.45
CA LYS A 115 -21.85 -5.70 3.81
C LYS A 115 -20.95 -5.81 2.58
N PHE A 116 -21.43 -6.36 1.46
CA PHE A 116 -20.66 -6.39 0.21
C PHE A 116 -20.42 -4.99 -0.34
N VAL A 117 -21.46 -4.15 -0.40
CA VAL A 117 -21.34 -2.75 -0.88
C VAL A 117 -20.35 -1.96 -0.01
N GLU A 118 -20.43 -2.09 1.32
CA GLU A 118 -19.50 -1.44 2.24
C GLU A 118 -18.06 -1.93 2.04
N MET A 119 -17.86 -3.24 1.95
CA MET A 119 -16.54 -3.83 1.72
C MET A 119 -15.95 -3.41 0.36
N SER A 120 -16.77 -3.34 -0.69
CA SER A 120 -16.38 -2.80 -2.01
C SER A 120 -15.88 -1.36 -1.90
N LYS A 121 -16.60 -0.52 -1.15
CA LYS A 121 -16.25 0.88 -0.97
C LYS A 121 -14.94 1.05 -0.20
N VAL A 122 -14.77 0.30 0.88
CA VAL A 122 -13.52 0.29 1.67
C VAL A 122 -12.35 -0.17 0.80
N LEU A 123 -12.54 -1.24 0.02
CA LEU A 123 -11.49 -1.76 -0.86
C LEU A 123 -11.13 -0.77 -1.99
N SER A 124 -12.12 -0.08 -2.57
CA SER A 124 -11.89 0.97 -3.58
C SER A 124 -11.01 2.10 -3.03
N SER A 125 -11.34 2.59 -1.83
CA SER A 125 -10.55 3.65 -1.18
C SER A 125 -9.13 3.20 -0.83
N ALA A 126 -8.96 1.92 -0.44
CA ALA A 126 -7.65 1.35 -0.18
C ALA A 126 -6.80 1.26 -1.47
N ILE A 127 -7.41 0.92 -2.61
CA ILE A 127 -6.76 0.87 -3.92
C ILE A 127 -6.30 2.27 -4.35
N GLU A 128 -7.15 3.29 -4.22
CA GLU A 128 -6.77 4.68 -4.52
C GLU A 128 -5.54 5.12 -3.70
N THR A 129 -5.56 4.84 -2.40
CA THR A 129 -4.43 5.14 -1.50
C THR A 129 -3.16 4.39 -1.91
N LEU A 130 -3.28 3.11 -2.28
CA LEU A 130 -2.15 2.30 -2.77
C LEU A 130 -1.58 2.84 -4.08
N SER A 131 -2.45 3.29 -5.00
CA SER A 131 -2.03 3.88 -6.27
C SER A 131 -1.28 5.19 -6.06
N GLU A 132 -1.77 6.05 -5.17
CA GLU A 132 -1.07 7.29 -4.81
C GLU A 132 0.30 6.99 -4.18
N THR A 133 0.33 6.05 -3.23
CA THR A 133 1.58 5.63 -2.57
C THR A 133 2.58 5.05 -3.56
N SER A 134 2.13 4.22 -4.52
CA SER A 134 2.98 3.65 -5.58
C SER A 134 3.60 4.74 -6.45
N SER A 135 2.79 5.73 -6.85
CA SER A 135 3.26 6.86 -7.65
C SER A 135 4.29 7.71 -6.91
N VAL A 136 4.07 7.99 -5.62
CA VAL A 136 5.04 8.73 -4.81
C VAL A 136 6.34 7.94 -4.68
N LEU A 137 6.26 6.64 -4.40
CA LEU A 137 7.45 5.80 -4.26
C LEU A 137 8.27 5.72 -5.55
N SER A 138 7.61 5.73 -6.72
CA SER A 138 8.30 5.78 -8.01
C SER A 138 9.08 7.08 -8.17
N SER A 139 8.46 8.21 -7.82
CA SER A 139 9.12 9.53 -7.87
C SER A 139 10.30 9.61 -6.90
N ASP A 140 10.16 9.07 -5.69
CA ASP A 140 11.22 9.06 -4.68
C ASP A 140 12.43 8.26 -5.16
N ILE A 141 12.22 7.11 -5.84
CA ILE A 141 13.31 6.31 -6.41
C ILE A 141 14.03 7.04 -7.53
N ASP A 142 13.29 7.75 -8.39
CA ASP A 142 13.88 8.56 -9.46
C ASP A 142 14.80 9.64 -8.88
N GLU A 143 14.32 10.38 -7.86
CA GLU A 143 15.12 11.40 -7.16
C GLU A 143 16.34 10.79 -6.45
N MET A 144 16.16 9.64 -5.79
CA MET A 144 17.28 8.92 -5.16
C MET A 144 18.32 8.45 -6.19
N THR A 145 17.89 8.05 -7.38
CA THR A 145 18.79 7.66 -8.46
C THR A 145 19.61 8.85 -8.94
N GLU A 146 18.98 10.01 -9.15
CA GLU A 146 19.67 11.26 -9.51
C GLU A 146 20.68 11.66 -8.42
N HIS A 147 20.29 11.62 -7.15
CA HIS A 147 21.21 11.89 -6.04
C HIS A 147 22.40 10.93 -5.99
N ASN A 148 22.18 9.65 -6.26
CA ASN A 148 23.25 8.66 -6.29
C ASN A 148 24.22 8.90 -7.45
N GLU A 149 23.75 9.40 -8.59
CA GLU A 149 24.61 9.82 -9.72
C GLU A 149 25.44 11.05 -9.37
N VAL A 150 24.85 12.06 -8.72
CA VAL A 150 25.57 13.24 -8.23
C VAL A 150 26.67 12.83 -7.24
N LEU A 151 26.34 12.00 -6.25
CA LEU A 151 27.32 11.50 -5.27
C LEU A 151 28.46 10.73 -5.94
N LEU A 152 28.16 9.92 -6.97
CA LEU A 152 29.18 9.21 -7.70
C LEU A 152 30.13 10.17 -8.44
N SER A 153 29.60 11.26 -9.00
CA SER A 153 30.41 12.33 -9.59
C SER A 153 31.31 13.00 -8.55
N GLU A 154 30.79 13.33 -7.37
CA GLU A 154 31.60 13.95 -6.30
C GLU A 154 32.70 13.02 -5.78
N VAL A 155 32.42 11.72 -5.70
CA VAL A 155 33.40 10.68 -5.34
C VAL A 155 34.50 10.58 -6.37
N ASN A 156 34.17 10.64 -7.67
CA ASN A 156 35.17 10.66 -8.74
C ASN A 156 36.05 11.92 -8.66
N ASP A 157 35.44 13.09 -8.47
CA ASP A 157 36.17 14.35 -8.27
C ASP A 157 37.11 14.30 -7.05
N ALA A 158 36.66 13.68 -5.96
CA ALA A 158 37.48 13.48 -4.77
C ALA A 158 38.65 12.52 -5.03
N SER A 159 38.43 11.47 -5.82
CA SER A 159 39.49 10.55 -6.26
C SER A 159 40.55 11.27 -7.09
N ASP A 160 40.12 12.09 -8.06
CA ASP A 160 41.05 12.85 -8.92
C ASP A 160 41.85 13.89 -8.13
N LYS A 161 41.22 14.61 -7.20
CA LYS A 161 41.91 15.56 -6.29
C LYS A 161 42.92 14.87 -5.39
N THR A 162 42.59 13.68 -4.90
CA THR A 162 43.49 12.85 -4.10
C THR A 162 44.73 12.44 -4.92
N LYS A 163 44.53 11.97 -6.15
CA LYS A 163 45.62 11.63 -7.08
C LYS A 163 46.53 12.82 -7.41
N ASN A 164 45.94 13.97 -7.73
CA ASN A 164 46.70 15.20 -7.97
C ASN A 164 47.52 15.62 -6.75
N THR A 165 47.01 15.38 -5.54
CA THR A 165 47.73 15.68 -4.29
C THR A 165 48.93 14.73 -4.11
N ASP A 166 48.82 13.46 -4.46
CA ASP A 166 49.96 12.53 -4.43
C ASP A 166 51.07 12.97 -5.40
N GLU A 167 50.71 13.43 -6.60
CA GLU A 167 51.67 13.97 -7.57
C GLU A 167 52.44 15.18 -7.03
N VAL A 168 51.74 16.11 -6.36
CA VAL A 168 52.36 17.26 -5.70
C VAL A 168 53.28 16.82 -4.56
N LEU A 169 52.88 15.86 -3.73
CA LEU A 169 53.71 15.35 -2.64
C LEU A 169 54.96 14.63 -3.15
N ASN A 170 54.86 13.90 -4.25
CA ASN A 170 56.00 13.28 -4.93
C ASN A 170 56.98 14.34 -5.44
N PHE A 171 56.49 15.44 -6.01
CA PHE A 171 57.32 16.56 -6.41
C PHE A 171 58.05 17.21 -5.21
N ILE A 172 57.35 17.46 -4.10
CA ILE A 172 57.96 18.04 -2.89
C ILE A 172 58.98 17.06 -2.29
N ARG A 173 58.73 15.74 -2.32
CA ARG A 173 59.67 14.71 -1.86
C ARG A 173 60.98 14.77 -2.65
N ASN A 174 60.90 14.99 -3.97
CA ASN A 174 62.07 15.17 -4.82
C ASN A 174 62.84 16.44 -4.44
N ILE A 175 62.16 17.56 -4.22
CA ILE A 175 62.78 18.82 -3.75
C ILE A 175 63.49 18.61 -2.41
N ALA A 176 62.85 17.95 -1.44
CA ALA A 176 63.44 17.69 -0.14
C ALA A 176 64.70 16.81 -0.25
N SER A 177 64.68 15.79 -1.13
CA SER A 177 65.84 14.94 -1.41
C SER A 177 67.00 15.73 -2.03
N GLU A 178 66.72 16.56 -3.04
CA GLU A 178 67.72 17.41 -3.69
C GLU A 178 68.30 18.46 -2.74
N THR A 179 67.45 19.07 -1.90
CA THR A 179 67.87 20.04 -0.88
C THR A 179 68.76 19.38 0.19
N ASN A 180 68.45 18.14 0.58
CA ASN A 180 69.29 17.37 1.50
C ASN A 180 70.67 17.06 0.87
N LEU A 181 70.73 16.73 -0.42
CA LEU A 181 71.98 16.53 -1.16
C LEU A 181 72.79 17.83 -1.27
N LEU A 182 72.15 18.96 -1.57
CA LEU A 182 72.79 20.28 -1.56
C LEU A 182 73.37 20.63 -0.18
N GLY A 183 72.60 20.40 0.88
CA GLY A 183 73.07 20.59 2.26
C GLY A 183 74.23 19.66 2.62
N LEU A 184 74.25 18.43 2.11
CA LEU A 184 75.38 17.51 2.29
C LEU A 184 76.64 18.04 1.60
N ASN A 185 76.54 18.43 0.34
CA ASN A 185 77.67 18.98 -0.42
C ASN A 185 78.23 20.25 0.24
N ALA A 186 77.35 21.14 0.70
CA ALA A 186 77.76 22.35 1.44
C ALA A 186 78.47 22.03 2.76
N SER A 187 78.02 21.00 3.49
CA SER A 187 78.65 20.57 4.74
C SER A 187 80.04 19.98 4.50
N ILE A 188 80.22 19.23 3.41
CA ILE A 188 81.53 18.71 2.97
C ILE A 188 82.49 19.84 2.62
N GLU A 189 82.05 20.83 1.83
CA GLU A 189 82.91 21.94 1.41
C GLU A 189 83.24 22.87 2.59
N ALA A 190 82.29 23.09 3.51
CA ALA A 190 82.53 23.81 4.74
C ALA A 190 83.57 23.13 5.64
N ALA A 191 83.55 21.79 5.73
CA ALA A 191 84.60 21.04 6.43
C ALA A 191 85.96 21.17 5.74
N ARG A 192 85.98 21.22 4.40
CA ARG A 192 87.19 21.40 3.59
C ARG A 192 87.85 22.76 3.76
N ALA A 193 87.05 23.81 3.99
CA ALA A 193 87.52 25.17 4.28
C ALA A 193 88.09 25.35 5.71
N GLY A 194 88.05 24.31 6.55
CA GLY A 194 88.61 24.32 7.90
C GLY A 194 87.96 25.36 8.80
N ASP A 195 88.77 26.19 9.47
CA ASP A 195 88.27 27.19 10.43
C ASP A 195 87.37 28.26 9.80
N GLN A 196 87.60 28.61 8.53
CA GLN A 196 86.79 29.60 7.79
C GLN A 196 85.38 29.06 7.44
N GLY A 197 85.20 27.74 7.44
CA GLY A 197 83.93 27.08 7.08
C GLY A 197 82.97 26.83 8.24
N LYS A 198 83.38 27.07 9.50
CA LYS A 198 82.58 26.70 10.70
C LYS A 198 81.15 27.27 10.68
N GLY A 199 80.98 28.52 10.23
CA GLY A 199 79.65 29.14 10.10
C GLY A 199 78.79 28.46 9.02
N PHE A 200 79.38 28.11 7.88
CA PHE A 200 78.70 27.40 6.80
C PHE A 200 78.30 25.98 7.19
N THR A 201 79.09 25.28 8.00
CA THR A 201 78.74 23.95 8.53
C THR A 201 77.45 23.97 9.34
N VAL A 202 77.24 25.00 10.17
CA VAL A 202 76.00 25.14 10.96
C VAL A 202 74.79 25.31 10.04
N VAL A 203 74.90 26.17 9.02
CA VAL A 203 73.83 26.41 8.04
C VAL A 203 73.54 25.13 7.25
N ALA A 204 74.56 24.45 6.74
CA ALA A 204 74.42 23.21 5.98
C ALA A 204 73.72 22.11 6.79
N ASN A 205 74.05 21.97 8.08
CA ASN A 205 73.38 21.02 8.97
C ASN A 205 71.91 21.38 9.23
N GLN A 206 71.57 22.68 9.33
CA GLN A 206 70.16 23.10 9.44
C GLN A 206 69.37 22.81 8.16
N ILE A 207 69.96 23.05 6.98
CA ILE A 207 69.32 22.71 5.69
C ILE A 207 69.01 21.21 5.61
N ARG A 208 69.96 20.34 6.00
CA ARG A 208 69.75 18.88 6.04
C ARG A 208 68.65 18.50 7.03
N LYS A 209 68.65 19.10 8.22
CA LYS A 209 67.63 18.83 9.25
C LYS A 209 66.23 19.21 8.77
N LEU A 210 66.08 20.38 8.14
CA LEU A 210 64.82 20.83 7.54
C LEU A 210 64.36 19.88 6.43
N SER A 211 65.27 19.53 5.50
CA SER A 211 64.96 18.62 4.39
C SER A 211 64.49 17.24 4.87
N ASN A 212 65.15 16.66 5.88
CA ASN A 212 64.74 15.40 6.48
C ASN A 212 63.39 15.51 7.19
N SER A 213 63.15 16.62 7.89
CA SER A 213 61.85 16.88 8.53
C SER A 213 60.74 16.99 7.49
N SER A 214 60.97 17.69 6.37
CA SER A 214 60.03 17.77 5.25
C SER A 214 59.72 16.39 4.68
N SER A 215 60.74 15.56 4.40
CA SER A 215 60.53 14.18 3.92
C SER A 215 59.69 13.34 4.88
N LYS A 216 59.90 13.50 6.20
CA LYS A 216 59.10 12.79 7.20
C LYS A 216 57.64 13.24 7.17
N SER A 217 57.38 14.56 7.16
CA SER A 217 56.02 15.09 7.07
C SER A 217 55.30 14.65 5.79
N ILE A 218 55.99 14.61 4.65
CA ILE A 218 55.42 14.11 3.38
C ILE A 218 55.01 12.64 3.50
N ASN A 219 55.80 11.80 4.18
CA ASN A 219 55.42 10.40 4.39
C ASN A 219 54.17 10.26 5.29
N GLU A 220 54.04 11.10 6.31
CA GLU A 220 52.84 11.14 7.17
C GLU A 220 51.61 11.59 6.36
N ILE A 221 51.76 12.58 5.47
CA ILE A 221 50.67 13.02 4.57
C ILE A 221 50.30 11.90 3.58
N ASN A 222 51.28 11.22 2.95
CA ASN A 222 50.99 10.09 2.05
C ASN A 222 50.22 8.96 2.73
N SER A 223 50.52 8.66 4.00
CA SER A 223 49.75 7.67 4.77
C SER A 223 48.29 8.10 4.90
N THR A 224 48.06 9.38 5.24
CA THR A 224 46.71 9.95 5.36
C THR A 224 45.97 9.92 4.01
N LEU A 225 46.68 10.24 2.92
CA LEU A 225 46.13 10.23 1.57
C LEU A 225 45.70 8.81 1.15
N THR A 226 46.50 7.79 1.48
CA THR A 226 46.16 6.39 1.24
C THR A 226 44.89 5.96 1.99
N GLU A 227 44.67 6.48 3.20
CA GLU A 227 43.43 6.23 3.95
C GLU A 227 42.22 6.91 3.33
N ILE A 228 42.40 8.11 2.77
CA ILE A 228 41.37 8.82 2.01
C ILE A 228 41.00 8.03 0.75
N GLU A 229 41.97 7.55 -0.03
CA GLU A 229 41.73 6.73 -1.23
C GLU A 229 40.90 5.48 -0.92
N LYS A 230 41.25 4.76 0.16
CA LYS A 230 40.49 3.59 0.62
C LYS A 230 39.05 3.96 1.00
N SER A 231 38.87 5.10 1.64
CA SER A 231 37.54 5.59 2.04
C SER A 231 36.70 5.95 0.82
N VAL A 232 37.28 6.64 -0.17
CA VAL A 232 36.64 6.97 -1.45
C VAL A 232 36.23 5.70 -2.20
N ALA A 233 37.12 4.70 -2.30
CA ALA A 233 36.82 3.43 -2.94
C ALA A 233 35.64 2.71 -2.26
N LYS A 234 35.62 2.69 -0.92
CA LYS A 234 34.52 2.09 -0.16
C LYS A 234 33.19 2.81 -0.36
N ILE A 235 33.21 4.15 -0.47
CA ILE A 235 32.00 4.93 -0.77
C ILE A 235 31.51 4.58 -2.19
N SER A 236 32.41 4.49 -3.17
CA SER A 236 32.07 4.12 -4.55
C SER A 236 31.41 2.73 -4.63
N GLU A 237 31.95 1.73 -3.94
CA GLU A 237 31.34 0.40 -3.82
C GLU A 237 29.94 0.47 -3.19
N GLY A 238 29.78 1.29 -2.15
CA GLY A 238 28.49 1.54 -1.51
C GLY A 238 27.46 2.11 -2.48
N LEU A 239 27.82 3.14 -3.26
CA LEU A 239 26.94 3.76 -4.26
C LEU A 239 26.56 2.81 -5.39
N ALA A 240 27.45 1.89 -5.79
CA ALA A 240 27.14 0.85 -6.76
C ALA A 240 26.07 -0.13 -6.22
N SER A 241 26.23 -0.58 -4.98
CA SER A 241 25.23 -1.43 -4.30
C SER A 241 23.87 -0.71 -4.12
N THR A 242 23.91 0.58 -3.81
CA THR A 242 22.70 1.42 -3.72
C THR A 242 21.97 1.47 -5.06
N LYS A 243 22.69 1.61 -6.18
CA LYS A 243 22.09 1.57 -7.52
C LYS A 243 21.37 0.25 -7.81
N ASP A 244 21.96 -0.88 -7.44
CA ASP A 244 21.32 -2.20 -7.59
C ASP A 244 20.06 -2.31 -6.73
N THR A 245 20.08 -1.70 -5.54
CA THR A 245 18.91 -1.65 -4.65
C THR A 245 17.76 -0.85 -5.26
N PHE A 246 18.04 0.30 -5.89
CA PHE A 246 17.01 1.09 -6.58
C PHE A 246 16.41 0.35 -7.77
N ASN A 247 17.23 -0.34 -8.59
CA ASN A 247 16.72 -1.17 -9.68
C ASN A 247 15.75 -2.26 -9.19
N ASN A 248 16.08 -2.90 -8.06
CA ASN A 248 15.21 -3.89 -7.44
C ASN A 248 13.91 -3.27 -6.92
N GLN A 249 13.97 -2.08 -6.31
CA GLN A 249 12.78 -1.37 -5.85
C GLN A 249 11.86 -0.98 -7.01
N PHE A 250 12.41 -0.55 -8.14
CA PHE A 250 11.64 -0.24 -9.34
C PHE A 250 10.84 -1.46 -9.85
N SER A 251 11.46 -2.64 -9.85
CA SER A 251 10.76 -3.89 -10.17
C SER A 251 9.63 -4.20 -9.18
N LYS A 252 9.80 -3.87 -7.90
CA LYS A 252 8.77 -4.10 -6.87
C LYS A 252 7.60 -3.14 -6.98
N ILE A 253 7.83 -1.90 -7.39
CA ILE A 253 6.75 -0.95 -7.72
C ILE A 253 5.90 -1.49 -8.88
N HIS A 254 6.52 -2.01 -9.93
CA HIS A 254 5.76 -2.63 -11.02
C HIS A 254 4.91 -3.83 -10.58
N GLU A 255 5.39 -4.64 -9.63
CA GLU A 255 4.59 -5.71 -9.02
C GLU A 255 3.39 -5.15 -8.22
N ILE A 256 3.59 -4.03 -7.52
CA ILE A 256 2.52 -3.32 -6.79
C ILE A 256 1.47 -2.80 -7.77
N ASP A 257 1.88 -2.12 -8.85
CA ASP A 257 0.96 -1.59 -9.87
C ASP A 257 0.13 -2.71 -10.53
N SER A 258 0.76 -3.84 -10.84
CA SER A 258 0.03 -5.00 -11.35
C SER A 258 -0.98 -5.54 -10.34
N SER A 259 -0.63 -5.54 -9.05
CA SER A 259 -1.52 -6.00 -7.97
C SER A 259 -2.70 -5.05 -7.78
N ILE A 260 -2.46 -3.74 -7.87
CA ILE A 260 -3.49 -2.69 -7.85
C ILE A 260 -4.49 -2.89 -8.99
N ASN A 261 -4.02 -3.14 -10.22
CA ASN A 261 -4.91 -3.40 -11.35
C ASN A 261 -5.78 -4.64 -11.14
N ASN A 262 -5.20 -5.73 -10.63
CA ASN A 262 -5.95 -6.95 -10.31
C ASN A 262 -6.99 -6.71 -9.21
N LEU A 263 -6.64 -5.95 -8.16
CA LEU A 263 -7.58 -5.60 -7.09
C LEU A 263 -8.72 -4.72 -7.60
N SER A 264 -8.45 -3.79 -8.52
CA SER A 264 -9.48 -2.96 -9.15
C SER A 264 -10.50 -3.82 -9.89
N GLU A 265 -10.04 -4.80 -10.67
CA GLU A 265 -10.93 -5.73 -11.38
C GLU A 265 -11.77 -6.58 -10.41
N LEU A 266 -11.19 -6.98 -9.27
CA LEU A 266 -11.92 -7.70 -8.22
C LEU A 266 -12.98 -6.84 -7.54
N VAL A 267 -12.70 -5.55 -7.33
CA VAL A 267 -13.69 -4.60 -6.79
C VAL A 267 -14.87 -4.45 -7.74
N ASP A 268 -14.61 -4.31 -9.05
CA ASP A 268 -15.68 -4.21 -10.04
C ASP A 268 -16.56 -5.46 -10.04
N LYS A 269 -15.95 -6.65 -10.02
CA LYS A 269 -16.67 -7.93 -9.89
C LYS A 269 -17.50 -8.02 -8.60
N LEU A 270 -16.96 -7.50 -7.48
CA LEU A 270 -17.64 -7.53 -6.20
C LEU A 270 -18.84 -6.59 -6.17
N LYS A 271 -18.74 -5.46 -6.87
CA LYS A 271 -19.85 -4.54 -7.11
C LYS A 271 -20.95 -5.19 -7.95
N ASP A 272 -20.59 -5.88 -9.03
CA ASP A 272 -21.56 -6.63 -9.86
C ASP A 272 -22.26 -7.75 -9.07
N LEU A 273 -21.55 -8.44 -8.16
CA LEU A 273 -22.13 -9.46 -7.26
C LEU A 273 -23.08 -8.87 -6.21
N SER A 274 -23.00 -7.57 -5.97
CA SER A 274 -23.90 -6.88 -5.06
C SER A 274 -25.21 -6.47 -5.75
N GLU A 275 -25.25 -6.26 -7.06
CA GLU A 275 -26.49 -5.92 -7.80
C GLU A 275 -27.51 -7.09 -7.88
#